data_AF-A0A7K3XJ80-F1
#
_entry.id   AF-A0A7K3XJ80-F1
#
_cell.length_a   1.000
_cell.length_b   1.000
_cell.length_c   1.000
_cell.angle_alpha   90.00
_cell.angle_beta   90.00
_cell.angle_gamma   90.00
#
_symmetry.space_group_name_H-M   'P 1'
#
loop_
_entity.id
_entity.type
_entity.pdbx_description
1 polymer ?
#
loop_
_entity_poly.entity_id
_entity_poly.type
_entity_poly.pdbx_seq_one_letter_code
_entity_poly.pdbx_strand_id
1 'polypeptide(L)'
;MRYFLTILMAILAFSCSNNKTPKGILSDKEITPILIELHLAEAIYSQRYSQEISRENFQEDLYLTILKKYKLDQKAFEASVLYYGMHPDKYKPIYDEVLNQLNEINSKARIKDSIDSRNPVAKPIVKDTVAVKDTVQTIKTDSVVKTKDSIKIMDVKSRAMQSQRQAVKRRAKDSVVIIK
;
A
#
# COMPACT_ATOMS: atom_id res chain seq x y z
N MET A 1 -3.13 -54.49 17.76
CA MET A 1 -2.23 -53.32 17.76
C MET A 1 -2.06 -52.67 16.38
N ARG A 2 -1.86 -53.40 15.27
CA ARG A 2 -1.64 -52.80 13.93
C ARG A 2 -2.79 -51.90 13.43
N TYR A 3 -4.05 -52.29 13.67
CA TYR A 3 -5.24 -51.54 13.25
C TYR A 3 -5.50 -50.25 14.03
N PHE A 4 -4.97 -50.16 15.26
CA PHE A 4 -5.13 -48.96 16.08
C PHE A 4 -4.35 -47.78 15.49
N LEU A 5 -3.16 -48.05 14.94
CA LEU A 5 -2.33 -47.04 14.31
C LEU A 5 -2.93 -46.53 12.98
N THR A 6 -3.57 -47.41 12.21
CA THR A 6 -4.24 -47.03 10.95
C THR A 6 -5.52 -46.23 11.19
N ILE A 7 -6.28 -46.57 12.23
CA ILE A 7 -7.47 -45.82 12.65
C ILE A 7 -7.08 -44.43 13.18
N LEU A 8 -6.02 -44.34 13.99
CA LEU A 8 -5.52 -43.07 14.49
C LEU A 8 -5.06 -42.15 13.34
N MET A 9 -4.36 -42.69 12.35
CA MET A 9 -3.91 -41.92 11.19
C MET A 9 -5.08 -41.48 10.28
N ALA A 10 -6.14 -42.28 10.18
CA ALA A 10 -7.36 -41.92 9.45
C ALA A 10 -8.15 -40.78 10.14
N ILE A 11 -8.18 -40.74 11.47
CA ILE A 11 -8.85 -39.69 12.24
C ILE A 11 -8.09 -38.34 12.12
N LEU A 12 -6.75 -38.37 12.13
CA LEU A 12 -5.95 -37.16 11.92
C LEU A 12 -6.14 -36.56 10.52
N ALA A 13 -6.38 -37.39 9.49
CA ALA A 13 -6.63 -36.92 8.13
C ALA A 13 -7.98 -36.17 7.98
N PHE A 14 -8.95 -36.41 8.87
CA PHE A 14 -10.26 -35.75 8.84
C PHE A 14 -10.32 -34.48 9.71
N SER A 15 -9.27 -34.14 10.46
CA SER A 15 -9.21 -32.92 11.29
C SER A 15 -8.90 -31.65 10.48
N CYS A 16 -9.13 -31.67 9.17
CA CYS A 16 -9.07 -30.48 8.35
C CYS A 16 -10.20 -29.54 8.80
N SER A 17 -9.84 -28.51 9.58
CA SER A 17 -10.79 -27.56 10.14
C SER A 17 -11.58 -26.93 9.00
N ASN A 18 -12.84 -27.33 8.86
CA ASN A 18 -13.78 -26.70 7.95
C ASN A 18 -14.17 -25.34 8.56
N ASN A 19 -13.20 -24.41 8.61
CA ASN A 19 -13.44 -22.99 8.87
C ASN A 19 -14.09 -22.40 7.62
N LYS A 20 -15.32 -22.84 7.35
CA LYS A 20 -16.13 -22.28 6.28
C LYS A 20 -16.53 -20.88 6.74
N THR A 21 -15.85 -19.88 6.22
CA THR A 21 -16.29 -18.49 6.37
C THR A 21 -17.67 -18.33 5.73
N PRO A 22 -18.57 -17.55 6.34
CA PRO A 22 -19.87 -17.25 5.74
C PRO A 22 -19.70 -16.60 4.36
N LYS A 23 -20.66 -16.82 3.46
CA LYS A 23 -20.67 -16.12 2.16
C LYS A 23 -20.64 -14.61 2.39
N GLY A 24 -19.78 -13.91 1.66
CA GLY A 24 -19.60 -12.46 1.79
C GLY A 24 -18.59 -12.03 2.86
N ILE A 25 -17.99 -12.98 3.58
CA ILE A 25 -16.88 -12.74 4.50
C ILE A 25 -15.57 -13.23 3.88
N LEU A 26 -14.56 -12.37 3.90
CA LEU A 26 -13.19 -12.68 3.50
C LEU A 26 -12.67 -13.86 4.32
N SER A 27 -12.09 -14.85 3.65
CA SER A 27 -11.37 -15.93 4.34
C SER A 27 -10.12 -15.42 5.04
N ASP A 28 -9.63 -16.19 6.02
CA ASP A 28 -8.39 -15.92 6.76
C ASP A 28 -7.24 -15.55 5.81
N LYS A 29 -7.11 -16.27 4.70
CA LYS A 29 -6.06 -16.07 3.68
C LYS A 29 -6.23 -14.79 2.87
N GLU A 30 -7.46 -14.33 2.69
CA GLU A 30 -7.77 -13.10 1.96
C GLU A 30 -7.63 -11.87 2.86
N ILE A 31 -8.10 -11.94 4.11
CA ILE A 31 -8.07 -10.79 5.02
C ILE A 31 -6.67 -10.48 5.56
N THR A 32 -5.85 -11.50 5.79
CA THR A 32 -4.48 -11.35 6.32
C THR A 32 -3.62 -10.34 5.55
N PRO A 33 -3.40 -10.49 4.21
CA PRO A 33 -2.57 -9.55 3.47
C PRO A 33 -3.12 -8.13 3.45
N ILE A 34 -4.44 -7.96 3.52
CA ILE A 34 -5.09 -6.65 3.53
C ILE A 34 -4.80 -5.92 4.84
N LEU A 35 -4.91 -6.63 5.98
CA LEU A 35 -4.60 -6.06 7.30
C LEU A 35 -3.13 -5.65 7.40
N ILE A 36 -2.22 -6.45 6.84
CA ILE A 36 -0.79 -6.12 6.79
C ILE A 36 -0.56 -4.81 6.01
N GLU A 37 -1.15 -4.68 4.82
CA GLU A 37 -0.98 -3.47 4.01
C GLU A 37 -1.62 -2.25 4.67
N LEU A 38 -2.77 -2.41 5.31
CA LEU A 38 -3.43 -1.35 6.07
C LEU A 38 -2.54 -0.83 7.20
N HIS A 39 -2.01 -1.71 8.04
CA HIS A 39 -1.12 -1.32 9.14
C HIS A 39 0.20 -0.74 8.65
N LEU A 40 0.76 -1.24 7.53
CA LEU A 40 1.97 -0.68 6.95
C LEU A 40 1.73 0.75 6.44
N ALA A 41 0.62 0.97 5.75
CA ALA A 41 0.26 2.28 5.22
C ALA A 41 -0.04 3.28 6.36
N GLU A 42 -0.69 2.83 7.44
CA GLU A 42 -0.91 3.61 8.66
C GLU A 42 0.41 3.96 9.37
N ALA A 43 1.35 3.02 9.47
CA ALA A 43 2.68 3.27 10.05
C ALA A 43 3.48 4.30 9.23
N ILE A 44 3.45 4.20 7.90
CA ILE A 44 4.07 5.20 7.02
C ILE A 44 3.43 6.57 7.23
N TYR A 45 2.10 6.61 7.34
CA TYR A 45 1.37 7.85 7.56
C TYR A 45 1.74 8.50 8.90
N SER A 46 1.69 7.72 9.99
CA SER A 46 1.99 8.22 11.34
C SER A 46 3.42 8.74 11.45
N GLN A 47 4.38 8.12 10.75
CA GLN A 47 5.77 8.58 10.74
C GLN A 47 5.98 9.85 9.90
N ARG A 48 5.26 10.02 8.77
CA ARG A 48 5.52 11.09 7.80
C ARG A 48 4.70 12.36 8.03
N TYR A 49 3.51 12.25 8.61
CA TYR A 49 2.52 13.34 8.62
C TYR A 49 2.11 13.81 10.01
N SER A 50 2.78 13.36 11.08
CA SER A 50 2.47 13.80 12.45
C SER A 50 2.73 15.29 12.72
N GLN A 51 3.39 16.04 11.81
CA GLN A 51 3.85 17.40 12.10
C GLN A 51 3.32 18.54 11.21
N GLU A 52 2.72 18.33 10.03
CA GLU A 52 2.48 19.51 9.16
C GLU A 52 1.25 19.52 8.24
N ILE A 53 0.59 18.40 7.95
CA ILE A 53 -0.57 18.41 7.04
C ILE A 53 -1.58 17.35 7.48
N SER A 54 -2.46 17.69 8.43
CA SER A 54 -3.69 16.92 8.64
C SER A 54 -4.60 17.17 7.45
N ARG A 55 -4.62 16.24 6.50
CA ARG A 55 -5.73 16.13 5.56
C ARG A 55 -6.82 15.36 6.29
N GLU A 56 -7.93 16.02 6.60
CA GLU A 56 -9.04 15.46 7.41
C GLU A 56 -9.48 14.06 6.93
N ASN A 57 -9.40 13.77 5.63
CA ASN A 57 -9.90 12.50 5.06
C ASN A 57 -8.80 11.55 4.57
N PHE A 58 -7.52 11.75 4.94
CA PHE A 58 -6.43 10.91 4.39
C PHE A 58 -6.53 9.45 4.80
N GLN A 59 -6.97 9.18 6.03
CA GLN A 59 -7.17 7.80 6.51
C GLN A 59 -8.25 7.08 5.69
N GLU A 60 -9.35 7.77 5.39
CA GLU A 60 -10.41 7.25 4.52
C GLU A 60 -9.90 7.03 3.08
N ASP A 61 -9.17 7.99 2.52
CA ASP A 61 -8.57 7.87 1.19
C ASP A 61 -7.59 6.68 1.10
N LEU A 62 -6.77 6.49 2.13
CA LEU A 62 -5.82 5.38 2.25
C LEU A 62 -6.55 4.04 2.32
N TYR A 63 -7.57 3.95 3.17
CA TYR A 63 -8.42 2.78 3.29
C TYR A 63 -9.10 2.41 1.95
N LEU A 64 -9.75 3.38 1.30
CA LEU A 64 -10.39 3.18 -0.01
C LEU A 64 -9.39 2.78 -1.10
N THR A 65 -8.17 3.33 -1.05
CA THR A 65 -7.11 3.00 -2.01
C THR A 65 -6.69 1.53 -1.86
N ILE A 66 -6.53 1.05 -0.63
CA ILE A 66 -6.15 -0.35 -0.35
C ILE A 66 -7.28 -1.28 -0.80
N LEU A 67 -8.53 -1.00 -0.43
CA LEU A 67 -9.68 -1.81 -0.89
C LEU A 67 -9.74 -1.91 -2.42
N LYS A 68 -9.50 -0.78 -3.11
CA LYS A 68 -9.44 -0.74 -4.58
C LYS A 68 -8.30 -1.58 -5.15
N LYS A 69 -7.12 -1.58 -4.51
CA LYS A 69 -5.96 -2.40 -4.90
C LYS A 69 -6.31 -3.89 -4.88
N TYR A 70 -7.02 -4.34 -3.85
CA TYR A 70 -7.46 -5.73 -3.69
C TYR A 70 -8.77 -6.04 -4.44
N LYS A 71 -9.37 -5.06 -5.14
CA LYS A 71 -10.66 -5.18 -5.84
C LYS A 71 -11.78 -5.67 -4.92
N LEU A 72 -11.82 -5.14 -3.70
CA LEU A 72 -12.79 -5.54 -2.69
C LEU A 72 -13.97 -4.60 -2.64
N ASP A 73 -15.13 -5.19 -2.37
CA ASP A 73 -16.30 -4.43 -1.96
C ASP A 73 -16.13 -3.97 -0.51
N GLN A 74 -16.39 -2.68 -0.27
CA GLN A 74 -16.23 -2.06 1.05
C GLN A 74 -17.11 -2.78 2.09
N LYS A 75 -18.35 -3.12 1.73
CA LYS A 75 -19.28 -3.81 2.62
C LYS A 75 -18.79 -5.20 3.00
N ALA A 76 -18.20 -5.92 2.05
CA ALA A 76 -17.63 -7.25 2.30
C ALA A 76 -16.46 -7.15 3.29
N PHE A 77 -15.57 -6.16 3.13
CA PHE A 77 -14.48 -5.95 4.08
C PHE A 77 -14.97 -5.55 5.47
N GLU A 78 -15.87 -4.57 5.57
CA GLU A 78 -16.45 -4.12 6.84
C GLU A 78 -17.17 -5.26 7.57
N ALA A 79 -17.98 -6.03 6.84
CA ALA A 79 -18.63 -7.21 7.38
C ALA A 79 -17.62 -8.24 7.88
N SER A 80 -16.49 -8.40 7.18
CA SER A 80 -15.42 -9.31 7.60
C SER A 80 -14.72 -8.86 8.86
N VAL A 81 -14.36 -7.58 8.96
CA VAL A 81 -13.76 -7.02 10.18
C VAL A 81 -14.70 -7.19 11.36
N LEU A 82 -16.00 -6.89 11.18
CA LEU A 82 -17.00 -7.08 12.22
C LEU A 82 -17.13 -8.56 12.62
N TYR A 83 -17.17 -9.46 11.63
CA TYR A 83 -17.25 -10.90 11.85
C TYR A 83 -16.09 -11.40 12.71
N TYR A 84 -14.85 -11.11 12.31
CA TYR A 84 -13.67 -11.54 13.06
C TYR A 84 -13.56 -10.87 14.43
N GLY A 85 -14.01 -9.61 14.57
CA GLY A 85 -14.11 -8.93 15.87
C GLY A 85 -15.05 -9.64 16.86
N MET A 86 -16.08 -10.32 16.37
CA MET A 86 -17.00 -11.13 17.19
C MET A 86 -16.53 -12.59 17.38
N HIS A 87 -15.48 -13.03 16.70
CA HIS A 87 -14.97 -14.41 16.73
C HIS A 87 -13.48 -14.44 17.08
N PRO A 88 -13.10 -14.19 18.35
CA PRO A 88 -11.69 -14.09 18.76
C PRO A 88 -10.88 -15.36 18.50
N ASP A 89 -11.52 -16.53 18.59
CA ASP A 89 -10.95 -17.84 18.29
C ASP A 89 -10.46 -17.93 16.83
N LYS A 90 -11.18 -17.30 15.90
CA LYS A 90 -10.83 -17.23 14.47
C LYS A 90 -9.90 -16.08 14.16
N TYR A 91 -10.03 -14.96 14.88
CA TYR A 91 -9.24 -13.78 14.61
C TYR A 91 -7.81 -13.89 15.14
N LYS A 92 -7.60 -14.59 16.26
CA LYS A 92 -6.29 -14.80 16.84
C LYS A 92 -5.25 -15.34 15.84
N PRO A 93 -5.47 -16.47 15.13
CA PRO A 93 -4.48 -16.98 14.19
C PRO A 93 -4.22 -16.02 13.01
N ILE A 94 -5.23 -15.26 12.56
CA ILE A 94 -5.08 -14.22 11.54
C ILE A 94 -4.14 -13.13 12.06
N TYR A 95 -4.40 -12.63 13.26
CA TYR A 95 -3.61 -11.54 13.82
C TYR A 95 -2.19 -11.97 14.21
N ASP A 96 -2.01 -13.19 14.70
CA ASP A 96 -0.69 -13.79 14.95
C ASP A 96 0.15 -13.80 13.65
N GLU A 97 -0.46 -14.17 12.52
CA GLU A 97 0.19 -14.15 11.20
C GLU A 97 0.48 -12.73 10.71
N VAL A 98 -0.44 -11.78 10.90
CA VAL A 98 -0.22 -10.36 10.60
C VAL A 98 1.00 -9.84 11.38
N LEU A 99 1.07 -10.09 12.68
CA LEU A 99 2.20 -9.68 13.52
C LEU A 99 3.51 -10.33 13.08
N ASN A 100 3.47 -11.62 12.74
CA ASN A 100 4.65 -12.35 12.28
C ASN A 100 5.22 -11.72 11.00
N GLN A 101 4.37 -11.48 10.00
CA GLN A 101 4.79 -10.86 8.74
C GLN A 101 5.28 -9.41 8.92
N LEU A 102 4.63 -8.62 9.78
CA LEU A 102 5.09 -7.27 10.10
C LEU A 102 6.45 -7.27 10.79
N ASN A 103 6.71 -8.21 11.70
CA ASN A 103 8.02 -8.39 12.33
C ASN A 103 9.08 -8.82 11.32
N GLU A 104 8.73 -9.70 10.39
CA GLU A 104 9.62 -10.12 9.31
C GLU A 104 9.99 -8.92 8.41
N ILE A 105 9.01 -8.10 8.00
CA ILE A 105 9.24 -6.89 7.21
C ILE A 105 10.17 -5.92 7.96
N ASN A 106 9.92 -5.69 9.25
CA ASN A 106 10.74 -4.81 10.08
C ASN A 106 12.17 -5.32 10.27
N SER A 107 12.35 -6.62 10.51
CA SER A 107 13.69 -7.21 10.66
C SER A 107 14.49 -7.11 9.35
N LYS A 108 13.86 -7.40 8.20
CA LYS A 108 14.47 -7.21 6.87
C LYS A 108 14.88 -5.76 6.63
N ALA A 109 14.03 -4.79 7.00
CA ALA A 109 14.36 -3.37 6.88
C ALA A 109 15.60 -3.01 7.73
N ARG A 110 15.65 -3.43 8.99
CA ARG A 110 16.81 -3.17 9.88
C ARG A 110 18.11 -3.81 9.38
N ILE A 111 18.04 -5.03 8.85
CA ILE A 111 19.19 -5.70 8.26
C ILE A 111 19.69 -4.92 7.05
N LYS A 112 18.77 -4.49 6.17
CA LYS A 112 19.10 -3.66 5.02
C LYS A 112 19.77 -2.35 5.45
N ASP A 113 19.22 -1.65 6.42
CA ASP A 113 19.82 -0.42 6.97
C ASP A 113 21.22 -0.67 7.53
N SER A 114 21.44 -1.83 8.16
CA SER A 114 22.74 -2.25 8.71
C SER A 114 23.75 -2.66 7.63
N ILE A 115 23.30 -3.16 6.48
CA ILE A 115 24.16 -3.48 5.33
C ILE A 115 24.52 -2.19 4.59
N ASP A 116 23.54 -1.32 4.34
CA ASP A 116 23.72 -0.02 3.68
C ASP A 116 24.65 0.89 4.51
N SER A 117 24.62 0.80 5.84
CA SER A 117 25.52 1.56 6.73
C SER A 117 26.95 1.01 6.79
N ARG A 118 27.16 -0.28 6.43
CA ARG A 118 28.49 -0.92 6.45
C ARG A 118 29.25 -0.80 5.12
N ASN A 119 28.61 -0.33 4.05
CA ASN A 119 29.26 -0.16 2.74
C ASN A 119 29.24 1.31 2.27
N PRO A 120 30.28 2.12 2.54
CA PRO A 120 30.32 3.53 2.14
C PRO A 120 30.79 3.74 0.68
N VAL A 121 30.30 2.98 -0.32
CA VAL A 121 30.53 3.22 -1.77
C VAL A 121 29.39 2.55 -2.56
N ALA A 122 28.57 3.15 -3.42
CA ALA A 122 28.51 4.47 -4.03
C ALA A 122 27.04 4.85 -4.28
N LYS A 123 26.62 6.05 -3.86
CA LYS A 123 25.59 6.79 -4.61
C LYS A 123 26.23 7.13 -5.97
N PRO A 124 25.62 6.82 -7.12
CA PRO A 124 26.06 7.44 -8.35
C PRO A 124 25.86 8.95 -8.20
N ILE A 125 26.98 9.66 -8.13
CA ILE A 125 27.05 11.11 -8.31
C ILE A 125 26.65 11.35 -9.76
N VAL A 126 25.36 11.59 -10.02
CA VAL A 126 24.97 12.25 -11.27
C VAL A 126 25.05 13.74 -11.00
N LYS A 127 26.28 14.27 -11.09
CA LYS A 127 26.53 15.69 -11.29
C LYS A 127 27.48 15.78 -12.48
N ASP A 128 26.94 16.33 -13.56
CA ASP A 128 27.60 17.16 -14.57
C ASP A 128 29.14 17.14 -14.54
N THR A 129 29.78 16.62 -15.60
CA THR A 129 30.86 17.27 -16.39
C THR A 129 31.60 16.23 -17.26
N VAL A 130 31.27 16.22 -18.55
CA VAL A 130 32.16 16.12 -19.74
C VAL A 130 33.24 15.02 -19.84
N ALA A 131 33.09 14.22 -20.91
CA ALA A 131 34.09 13.56 -21.76
C ALA A 131 34.88 12.34 -21.26
N VAL A 132 34.44 11.15 -21.71
CA VAL A 132 35.36 10.16 -22.31
C VAL A 132 34.72 9.69 -23.62
N LYS A 133 35.36 10.09 -24.72
CA LYS A 133 35.16 9.53 -26.06
C LYS A 133 35.63 8.08 -26.07
N ASP A 134 35.10 7.32 -27.01
CA ASP A 134 35.65 6.07 -27.55
C ASP A 134 35.47 4.81 -26.71
N THR A 135 34.24 4.29 -26.66
CA THR A 135 34.01 2.85 -26.87
C THR A 135 32.64 2.65 -27.54
N VAL A 136 32.63 2.75 -28.87
CA VAL A 136 31.96 1.83 -29.82
C VAL A 136 30.52 1.42 -29.45
N GLN A 137 29.50 2.16 -29.90
CA GLN A 137 28.74 1.86 -31.13
C GLN A 137 28.66 0.38 -31.53
N THR A 138 27.59 -0.31 -31.13
CA THR A 138 26.77 -1.27 -31.91
C THR A 138 25.54 -1.51 -31.02
N ILE A 139 24.33 -1.03 -31.30
CA ILE A 139 23.34 -1.57 -32.24
C ILE A 139 22.41 -0.42 -32.67
N LYS A 140 22.19 -0.28 -33.98
CA LYS A 140 21.28 0.67 -34.67
C LYS A 140 19.83 0.14 -34.67
N THR A 141 18.87 1.08 -34.61
CA THR A 141 17.57 1.18 -35.35
C THR A 141 16.69 -0.08 -35.45
N ASP A 142 15.43 -0.13 -34.99
CA ASP A 142 14.29 0.71 -35.40
C ASP A 142 13.17 0.67 -34.35
N SER A 143 12.74 1.85 -33.86
CA SER A 143 11.40 2.14 -33.30
C SER A 143 11.36 3.59 -32.81
N VAL A 144 11.44 4.53 -33.74
CA VAL A 144 11.00 5.91 -33.51
C VAL A 144 9.49 5.96 -33.80
N VAL A 145 8.79 6.84 -33.08
CA VAL A 145 7.40 7.32 -33.28
C VAL A 145 6.30 6.68 -32.40
N LYS A 146 6.24 7.11 -31.13
CA LYS A 146 5.01 7.44 -30.37
C LYS A 146 5.46 8.03 -29.03
N THR A 147 5.15 9.23 -28.55
CA THR A 147 4.24 10.32 -28.94
C THR A 147 4.68 11.51 -28.09
N LYS A 148 5.10 12.62 -28.73
CA LYS A 148 5.54 13.87 -28.08
C LYS A 148 4.34 14.72 -27.59
N ASP A 149 3.12 14.25 -27.83
CA ASP A 149 1.88 14.99 -27.57
C ASP A 149 1.36 14.84 -26.13
N SER A 150 1.78 13.80 -25.39
CA SER A 150 1.26 13.54 -24.03
C SER A 150 1.77 14.52 -22.96
N ILE A 151 2.89 15.21 -23.22
CA ILE A 151 3.51 16.13 -22.25
C ILE A 151 2.78 17.48 -22.23
N LYS A 152 2.09 17.87 -23.31
CA LYS A 152 1.45 19.19 -23.42
C LYS A 152 0.10 19.28 -22.68
N ILE A 153 -0.58 18.16 -22.45
CA ILE A 153 -1.93 18.14 -21.86
C ILE A 153 -1.88 18.31 -20.32
N MET A 154 -0.79 17.91 -19.67
CA MET A 154 -0.64 17.99 -18.21
C MET A 154 -0.35 19.42 -17.71
N ASP A 155 0.31 20.25 -18.52
CA ASP A 155 0.73 21.62 -18.15
C ASP A 155 -0.39 22.66 -18.36
N VAL A 156 -1.38 22.37 -19.21
CA VAL A 156 -2.57 23.23 -19.38
C VAL A 156 -3.59 23.00 -18.27
N LYS A 157 -3.76 21.74 -17.82
CA LYS A 157 -4.71 21.39 -16.76
C LYS A 157 -4.31 21.94 -15.39
N SER A 158 -3.00 22.05 -15.11
CA SER A 158 -2.48 22.63 -13.86
C SER A 158 -2.76 24.13 -13.74
N ARG A 159 -2.69 24.88 -14.86
CA ARG A 159 -2.96 26.33 -14.91
C ARG A 159 -4.45 26.65 -14.78
N ALA A 160 -5.32 25.85 -15.39
CA ALA A 160 -6.78 25.99 -15.26
C ALA A 160 -7.28 25.73 -13.82
N MET A 161 -6.62 24.82 -13.09
CA MET A 161 -7.00 24.51 -11.70
C MET A 161 -6.48 25.57 -10.70
N GLN A 162 -5.38 26.26 -11.02
CA GLN A 162 -4.85 27.36 -10.21
C GLN A 162 -5.66 28.66 -10.38
N SER A 163 -6.19 28.94 -11.58
CA SER A 163 -7.02 30.13 -11.81
C SER A 163 -8.36 30.05 -11.07
N GLN A 164 -8.98 28.87 -10.97
CA GLN A 164 -10.20 28.65 -10.18
C GLN A 164 -9.96 28.82 -8.67
N ARG A 165 -8.82 28.36 -8.13
CA ARG A 165 -8.48 28.54 -6.71
C ARG A 165 -8.28 30.00 -6.32
N GLN A 166 -7.75 30.83 -7.22
CA GLN A 166 -7.59 32.27 -6.99
C GLN A 166 -8.93 33.03 -7.07
N ALA A 167 -9.85 32.61 -7.94
CA ALA A 167 -11.20 33.22 -8.04
C ALA A 167 -12.07 32.95 -6.80
N VAL A 168 -12.03 31.73 -6.26
CA VAL A 168 -12.76 31.38 -5.02
C VAL A 168 -12.23 32.16 -3.81
N LYS A 169 -10.90 32.36 -3.73
CA LYS A 169 -10.27 33.11 -2.64
C LYS A 169 -10.57 34.62 -2.67
N ARG A 170 -10.84 35.19 -3.86
CA ARG A 170 -11.29 36.59 -4.00
C ARG A 170 -12.76 36.74 -3.60
N ARG A 171 -13.63 35.81 -4.04
CA ARG A 171 -15.06 35.81 -3.70
C ARG A 171 -15.32 35.66 -2.19
N ALA A 172 -14.52 34.86 -1.50
CA ALA A 172 -14.59 34.72 -0.03
C ALA A 172 -14.09 35.97 0.71
N LYS A 173 -13.21 36.78 0.11
CA LYS A 173 -12.70 38.00 0.71
C LYS A 173 -13.71 39.16 0.60
N ASP A 174 -14.44 39.22 -0.52
CA ASP A 174 -15.48 40.22 -0.73
C ASP A 174 -16.72 39.98 0.16
N SER A 175 -17.05 38.71 0.46
CA SER A 175 -18.16 38.38 1.39
C SER A 175 -17.87 38.76 2.86
N VAL A 176 -16.60 38.88 3.26
CA VAL A 176 -16.21 39.25 4.63
C VAL A 176 -16.22 40.77 4.84
N VAL A 177 -16.21 41.56 3.78
CA VAL A 177 -16.27 43.04 3.86
C VAL A 177 -17.71 43.56 3.98
N ILE A 178 -18.72 42.76 3.64
CA ILE A 178 -20.15 43.11 3.73
C ILE A 178 -20.77 42.61 5.05
N ILE A 179 -20.00 42.45 6.14
CA ILE A 179 -20.55 42.13 7.48
C ILE A 179 -19.78 42.90 8.56
N LYS A 180 -19.38 44.14 8.28
CA LYS A 180 -18.74 45.01 9.27
C LYS A 180 -19.22 46.45 9.15
#